data_AF-A0A1Z8SUM7-F1
#
_entry.id   AF-A0A1Z8SUM7-F1
#
_cell.length_a   1.000
_cell.length_b   1.000
_cell.length_c   1.000
_cell.angle_alpha   90.00
_cell.angle_beta   90.00
_cell.angle_gamma   90.00
#
_symmetry.space_group_name_H-M   'P 1'
#
loop_
_entity.id
_entity.type
_entity.pdbx_description
1 polymer ?
#
loop_
_entity_poly.entity_id
_entity_poly.type
_entity_poly.pdbx_seq_one_letter_code
_entity_poly.pdbx_strand_id
1 'polypeptide(L)'
;MKTKEAGLTLIEILVALGVFMLLGSSLVMFLRDGMSTWQIGESRREAYERAEAILGLVGDDLRSAFTQSDPGPSDGLVDVLLLCDRDAFNRPRLRLVRTLSDETRNPVTRIAGAYTGGLAEVDYRNDSREAQLGILRAPGGLAEVAYQMGPEDGSEILWRGFKTPIGGESSLFE
;
A
#
# COMPACT_ATOMS: atom_id res chain seq x y z
N MET A 1 -23.49 -70.79 -23.73
CA MET A 1 -23.08 -69.69 -24.64
C MET A 1 -21.66 -69.32 -24.27
N LYS A 2 -20.64 -69.75 -25.02
CA LYS A 2 -19.23 -69.39 -24.74
C LYS A 2 -18.95 -68.05 -25.41
N THR A 3 -18.71 -67.02 -24.62
CA THR A 3 -18.12 -65.76 -25.07
C THR A 3 -16.76 -66.07 -25.68
N LYS A 4 -16.59 -65.79 -26.97
CA LYS A 4 -15.25 -65.79 -27.60
C LYS A 4 -14.53 -64.55 -27.10
N GLU A 5 -13.56 -64.71 -26.23
CA GLU A 5 -12.57 -63.67 -25.98
C GLU A 5 -11.71 -63.54 -27.23
N ALA A 6 -11.91 -62.46 -28.00
CA ALA A 6 -11.06 -62.12 -29.12
C ALA A 6 -9.80 -61.44 -28.55
N GLY A 7 -8.64 -62.08 -28.70
CA GLY A 7 -7.35 -61.48 -28.34
C GLY A 7 -7.01 -60.33 -29.30
N LEU A 8 -6.56 -59.21 -28.74
CA LEU A 8 -6.07 -58.05 -29.49
C LEU A 8 -4.91 -58.44 -30.41
N THR A 9 -4.95 -57.96 -31.65
CA THR A 9 -3.84 -58.13 -32.58
C THR A 9 -2.65 -57.26 -32.17
N LEU A 10 -1.43 -57.71 -32.50
CA LEU A 10 -0.20 -56.94 -32.22
C LEU A 10 -0.23 -55.53 -32.83
N ILE A 11 -0.93 -55.38 -33.97
CA ILE A 11 -1.15 -54.10 -34.64
C ILE A 11 -2.08 -53.20 -33.82
N GLU A 12 -3.17 -53.72 -33.27
CA GLU A 12 -4.07 -52.92 -32.42
C GLU A 12 -3.38 -52.42 -31.16
N ILE A 13 -2.53 -53.23 -30.53
CA ILE A 13 -1.74 -52.80 -29.36
C ILE A 13 -0.78 -51.67 -29.75
N LEU A 14 -0.10 -51.79 -30.91
CA LEU A 14 0.78 -50.74 -31.42
C LEU A 14 0.04 -49.44 -31.73
N VAL A 15 -1.12 -49.52 -32.38
CA VAL A 15 -1.95 -48.35 -32.69
C VAL A 15 -2.47 -47.70 -31.41
N ALA A 16 -2.97 -48.50 -30.46
CA ALA A 16 -3.45 -47.99 -29.16
C ALA A 16 -2.34 -47.27 -28.39
N LEU A 17 -1.12 -47.83 -28.38
CA LEU A 17 0.04 -47.21 -27.75
C LEU A 17 0.43 -45.89 -28.44
N GLY A 18 0.42 -45.86 -29.78
CA GLY A 18 0.73 -44.65 -30.55
C GLY A 18 -0.28 -43.52 -30.31
N VAL A 19 -1.58 -43.85 -30.32
CA VAL A 19 -2.64 -42.90 -29.98
C VAL A 19 -2.49 -42.43 -28.53
N PHE A 20 -2.22 -43.34 -27.60
CA PHE A 20 -2.02 -43.00 -26.19
C PHE A 20 -0.84 -42.04 -25.99
N MET A 21 0.31 -42.29 -26.63
CA MET A 21 1.47 -41.38 -26.56
C MET A 21 1.16 -40.01 -27.16
N LEU A 22 0.46 -39.96 -28.30
CA LEU A 22 0.04 -38.71 -28.92
C LEU A 22 -0.87 -37.91 -27.99
N LEU A 23 -1.93 -38.53 -27.46
CA LEU A 23 -2.86 -37.87 -26.55
C LEU A 23 -2.17 -37.44 -25.24
N GLY A 24 -1.32 -38.30 -24.68
CA GLY A 24 -0.55 -38.00 -23.48
C GLY A 24 0.38 -36.80 -23.67
N SER A 25 1.11 -36.75 -24.79
CA SER A 25 2.01 -35.63 -25.11
C SER A 25 1.25 -34.31 -25.33
N SER A 26 0.11 -34.36 -26.02
CA SER A 26 -0.74 -33.19 -26.26
C SER A 26 -1.30 -32.62 -24.96
N LEU A 27 -1.78 -33.49 -24.06
CA LEU A 27 -2.26 -33.07 -22.74
C LEU A 27 -1.16 -32.40 -21.91
N VAL A 28 0.05 -32.99 -21.89
CA VAL A 28 1.19 -32.41 -21.17
C VAL A 28 1.57 -31.05 -21.74
N MET A 29 1.57 -30.90 -23.07
CA MET A 29 1.84 -29.63 -23.73
C MET A 29 0.79 -28.58 -23.36
N PHE A 30 -0.50 -28.93 -23.40
CA PHE A 30 -1.58 -28.04 -23.00
C PHE A 30 -1.48 -27.59 -21.55
N LEU A 31 -1.15 -28.50 -20.63
CA LEU A 31 -0.93 -28.16 -19.22
C LEU A 31 0.26 -27.22 -19.05
N ARG A 32 1.36 -27.46 -19.77
CA ARG A 32 2.54 -26.60 -19.74
C ARG A 32 2.23 -25.18 -20.23
N ASP A 33 1.50 -25.08 -21.33
CA ASP A 33 1.10 -23.79 -21.92
C ASP A 33 0.16 -23.05 -20.97
N GLY A 34 -0.81 -23.75 -20.37
CA GLY A 34 -1.71 -23.21 -19.36
C GLY A 34 -0.97 -22.69 -18.12
N MET A 35 -0.01 -23.45 -17.59
CA MET A 35 0.82 -23.02 -16.45
C MET A 35 1.66 -21.79 -16.79
N SER A 36 2.28 -21.74 -17.97
CA SER A 36 3.09 -20.58 -18.38
C SER A 36 2.26 -19.31 -18.50
N THR A 37 1.05 -19.43 -19.05
CA THR A 37 0.10 -18.33 -19.19
C THR A 37 -0.36 -17.83 -17.82
N TRP A 38 -0.64 -18.77 -16.90
CA TRP A 38 -1.03 -18.46 -15.53
C TRP A 38 0.09 -17.73 -14.78
N GLN A 39 1.34 -18.20 -14.88
CA GLN A 39 2.49 -17.56 -14.23
C GLN A 39 2.69 -16.10 -14.68
N ILE A 40 2.53 -15.82 -15.98
CA ILE A 40 2.62 -14.47 -16.52
C ILE A 40 1.47 -13.59 -16.00
N GLY A 41 0.26 -14.14 -15.96
CA GLY A 41 -0.91 -13.44 -15.41
C GLY A 41 -0.74 -13.12 -13.93
N GLU A 42 -0.23 -14.07 -13.16
CA GLU A 42 -0.03 -13.96 -11.72
C GLU A 42 1.04 -12.92 -11.38
N SER A 43 2.18 -12.92 -12.08
CA SER A 43 3.22 -11.90 -11.90
C SER A 43 2.70 -10.48 -12.18
N ARG A 44 1.84 -10.31 -13.18
CA ARG A 44 1.19 -9.02 -13.45
C ARG A 44 0.21 -8.64 -12.34
N ARG A 45 -0.64 -9.57 -11.91
CA ARG A 45 -1.61 -9.34 -10.82
C ARG A 45 -0.89 -8.87 -9.56
N GLU A 46 0.18 -9.55 -9.17
CA GLU A 46 0.99 -9.19 -8.01
C GLU A 46 1.59 -7.78 -8.14
N ALA A 47 2.12 -7.43 -9.32
CA ALA A 47 2.65 -6.09 -9.57
C ALA A 47 1.56 -5.01 -9.45
N TYR A 48 0.36 -5.26 -9.97
CA TYR A 48 -0.77 -4.33 -9.86
C TYR A 48 -1.25 -4.16 -8.42
N GLU A 49 -1.34 -5.25 -7.65
CA GLU A 49 -1.76 -5.18 -6.24
C GLU A 49 -0.77 -4.38 -5.39
N ARG A 50 0.53 -4.58 -5.62
CA ARG A 50 1.57 -3.79 -4.95
C ARG A 50 1.49 -2.31 -5.35
N ALA A 51 1.27 -2.03 -6.64
CA ALA A 51 1.11 -0.66 -7.12
C ALA A 51 -0.15 -0.01 -6.53
N GLU A 52 -1.26 -0.73 -6.44
CA GLU A 52 -2.52 -0.24 -5.87
C GLU A 52 -2.37 0.09 -4.38
N ALA A 53 -1.68 -0.75 -3.60
CA ALA A 53 -1.43 -0.49 -2.18
C ALA A 53 -0.66 0.82 -1.95
N ILE A 54 0.30 1.15 -2.83
CA ILE A 54 1.12 2.36 -2.73
C ILE A 54 0.40 3.58 -3.34
N LEU A 55 -0.03 3.47 -4.59
CA LEU A 55 -0.65 4.57 -5.34
C LEU A 55 -2.05 4.90 -4.83
N GLY A 56 -2.78 3.93 -4.28
CA GLY A 56 -4.05 4.16 -3.61
C GLY A 56 -3.88 5.11 -2.43
N LEU A 57 -2.90 4.84 -1.57
CA LEU A 57 -2.61 5.66 -0.40
C LEU A 57 -2.13 7.08 -0.78
N VAL A 58 -1.21 7.17 -1.75
CA VAL A 58 -0.75 8.47 -2.28
C VAL A 58 -1.92 9.24 -2.90
N GLY A 59 -2.77 8.56 -3.66
CA GLY A 59 -3.96 9.14 -4.29
C GLY A 59 -4.97 9.66 -3.27
N ASP A 60 -5.19 8.95 -2.17
CA ASP A 60 -6.07 9.37 -1.09
C ASP A 60 -5.55 10.61 -0.35
N ASP A 61 -4.25 10.68 -0.10
CA ASP A 61 -3.62 11.87 0.50
C ASP A 61 -3.72 13.07 -0.42
N LEU A 62 -3.44 12.90 -1.72
CA LEU A 62 -3.55 13.97 -2.72
C LEU A 62 -4.99 14.47 -2.88
N ARG A 63 -5.98 13.56 -2.90
CA ARG A 63 -7.40 13.94 -2.93
C ARG A 63 -7.84 14.69 -1.68
N SER A 64 -7.17 14.45 -0.56
CA SER A 64 -7.44 15.08 0.72
C SER A 64 -6.57 16.31 0.99
N ALA A 65 -5.76 16.74 0.01
CA ALA A 65 -4.86 17.88 0.16
C ALA A 65 -5.65 19.14 0.55
N PHE A 66 -5.17 19.83 1.58
CA PHE A 66 -5.77 21.06 2.07
C PHE A 66 -5.23 22.24 1.23
N THR A 67 -6.13 23.07 0.72
CA THR A 67 -5.81 24.11 -0.28
C THR A 67 -6.09 25.53 0.20
N GLN A 68 -6.62 25.71 1.40
CA GLN A 68 -6.92 27.04 1.93
C GLN A 68 -5.67 27.64 2.58
N SER A 69 -5.40 28.90 2.25
CA SER A 69 -4.20 29.63 2.66
C SER A 69 -4.23 30.14 4.12
N ASP A 70 -5.32 29.94 4.85
CA ASP A 70 -5.51 30.43 6.22
C ASP A 70 -6.12 29.32 7.10
N PRO A 71 -5.28 28.55 7.83
CA PRO A 71 -5.74 27.40 8.62
C PRO A 71 -6.40 27.78 9.96
N GLY A 72 -6.48 29.07 10.33
CA GLY A 72 -7.20 29.48 11.55
C GLY A 72 -6.59 30.69 12.29
N PRO A 73 -7.21 31.10 13.42
CA PRO A 73 -7.00 32.41 14.05
C PRO A 73 -5.70 32.56 14.86
N SER A 74 -4.70 31.70 14.67
CA SER A 74 -3.40 31.82 15.33
C SER A 74 -2.36 32.36 14.36
N ASP A 75 -1.88 33.55 14.67
CA ASP A 75 -0.78 34.32 14.07
C ASP A 75 0.35 33.47 13.42
N GLY A 76 0.13 32.99 12.19
CA GLY A 76 1.15 32.77 11.15
C GLY A 76 2.25 31.72 11.36
N LEU A 77 2.00 30.55 11.97
CA LEU A 77 3.08 29.56 12.20
C LEU A 77 2.98 28.21 11.48
N VAL A 78 1.93 27.96 10.69
CA VAL A 78 1.88 26.73 9.89
C VAL A 78 1.52 27.04 8.44
N ASP A 79 2.54 27.01 7.59
CA ASP A 79 2.35 27.12 6.16
C ASP A 79 1.63 25.86 5.65
N VAL A 80 0.43 26.06 5.11
CA VAL A 80 -0.28 25.03 4.36
C VAL A 80 0.47 24.85 3.04
N LEU A 81 1.13 23.72 2.89
CA LEU A 81 2.08 23.49 1.81
C LEU A 81 1.70 22.26 0.99
N LEU A 82 1.99 22.34 -0.31
CA LEU A 82 2.14 21.20 -1.22
C LEU A 82 3.49 21.37 -1.91
N LEU A 83 4.47 20.56 -1.54
CA LEU A 83 5.84 20.64 -2.01
C LEU A 83 6.24 19.37 -2.75
N CYS A 84 6.79 19.56 -3.93
CA CYS A 84 7.48 18.52 -4.70
C CYS A 84 8.95 18.95 -4.81
N ASP A 85 9.79 18.42 -3.93
CA ASP A 85 11.20 18.79 -3.84
C ASP A 85 12.10 17.54 -3.88
N ARG A 86 13.38 17.71 -3.52
CA ARG A 86 14.35 16.62 -3.52
C ARG A 86 15.06 16.50 -2.18
N ASP A 87 15.37 15.27 -1.78
CA ASP A 87 16.18 15.01 -0.59
C ASP A 87 17.67 15.30 -0.79
N ALA A 88 18.48 15.08 0.25
CA ALA A 88 19.93 15.29 0.22
C ALA A 88 20.66 14.42 -0.82
N PHE A 89 20.05 13.32 -1.27
CA PHE A 89 20.56 12.42 -2.31
C PHE A 89 19.95 12.73 -3.69
N ASN A 90 19.31 13.89 -3.86
CA ASN A 90 18.67 14.33 -5.10
C ASN A 90 17.50 13.42 -5.55
N ARG A 91 16.87 12.68 -4.64
CA ARG A 91 15.70 11.82 -4.90
C ARG A 91 14.41 12.60 -4.66
N PRO A 92 13.32 12.35 -5.39
CA PRO A 92 12.07 13.09 -5.25
C PRO A 92 11.42 12.87 -3.90
N ARG A 93 10.84 13.95 -3.34
CA ARG A 93 9.99 13.94 -2.16
C ARG A 93 8.67 14.63 -2.47
N LEU A 94 7.61 14.17 -1.84
CA LEU A 94 6.29 14.81 -1.88
C LEU A 94 5.86 15.10 -0.45
N ARG A 95 5.59 16.36 -0.13
CA ARG A 95 5.17 16.79 1.22
C ARG A 95 3.90 17.63 1.08
N LEU A 96 2.88 17.33 1.86
CA LEU A 96 1.61 18.05 1.77
C LEU A 96 0.86 18.11 3.10
N VAL A 97 0.02 19.12 3.27
CA VAL A 97 -1.00 19.16 4.32
C VAL A 97 -2.30 18.58 3.78
N ARG A 98 -2.96 17.70 4.54
CA ARG A 98 -4.26 17.12 4.19
C ARG A 98 -5.30 17.29 5.30
N THR A 99 -6.57 17.17 4.93
CA THR A 99 -7.68 17.09 5.89
C THR A 99 -7.79 15.70 6.52
N LEU A 100 -8.20 15.69 7.79
CA LEU A 100 -8.50 14.49 8.58
C LEU A 100 -10.00 14.23 8.61
N SER A 101 -10.52 13.67 7.52
CA SER A 101 -11.94 13.33 7.40
C SER A 101 -12.40 12.26 8.39
N ASP A 102 -11.47 11.43 8.89
CA ASP A 102 -11.74 10.27 9.75
C ASP A 102 -11.40 10.51 11.24
N GLU A 103 -11.18 11.75 11.66
CA GLU A 103 -10.82 12.07 13.06
C GLU A 103 -11.83 11.50 14.07
N THR A 104 -13.12 11.50 13.71
CA THR A 104 -14.22 10.95 14.52
C THR A 104 -14.39 9.43 14.40
N ARG A 105 -13.89 8.82 13.32
CA ARG A 105 -13.98 7.37 13.08
C ARG A 105 -12.81 6.61 13.69
N ASN A 106 -11.63 7.21 13.72
CA ASN A 106 -10.46 6.58 14.30
C ASN A 106 -10.54 6.66 15.85
N PRO A 107 -10.50 5.51 16.55
CA PRO A 107 -10.68 5.46 18.00
C PRO A 107 -9.61 6.22 18.78
N VAL A 108 -8.40 6.37 18.21
CA VAL A 108 -7.26 7.08 18.80
C VAL A 108 -7.44 8.59 18.68
N THR A 109 -7.62 9.09 17.46
CA THR A 109 -7.78 10.54 17.21
C THR A 109 -9.05 11.09 17.85
N ARG A 110 -10.11 10.27 17.95
CA ARG A 110 -11.38 10.66 18.60
C ARG A 110 -11.22 10.99 20.09
N ILE A 111 -10.27 10.37 20.78
CA ILE A 111 -10.01 10.62 22.21
C ILE A 111 -8.75 11.48 22.43
N ALA A 112 -8.03 11.81 21.36
CA ALA A 112 -6.91 12.73 21.43
C ALA A 112 -7.41 14.14 21.81
N GLY A 113 -6.68 14.83 22.69
CA GLY A 113 -7.13 16.10 23.26
C GLY A 113 -8.27 15.99 24.30
N ALA A 114 -8.64 14.78 24.75
CA ALA A 114 -9.64 14.61 25.81
C ALA A 114 -9.20 15.18 27.18
N TYR A 115 -7.90 15.36 27.38
CA TYR A 115 -7.31 15.95 28.58
C TYR A 115 -6.51 17.20 28.21
N THR A 116 -6.50 18.19 29.11
CA THR A 116 -5.71 19.41 28.92
C THR A 116 -4.22 19.13 29.14
N GLY A 117 -3.37 19.80 28.36
CA GLY A 117 -1.91 19.69 28.52
C GLY A 117 -1.24 18.53 27.79
N GLY A 118 -1.89 17.94 26.79
CA GLY A 118 -1.26 16.96 25.90
C GLY A 118 0.03 17.50 25.26
N LEU A 119 1.10 16.72 25.31
CA LEU A 119 2.41 17.06 24.74
C LEU A 119 2.77 16.20 23.54
N ALA A 120 2.16 15.03 23.39
CA ALA A 120 2.42 14.09 22.32
C ALA A 120 1.54 14.38 21.10
N GLU A 121 2.01 13.98 19.93
CA GLU A 121 1.40 14.20 18.62
C GLU A 121 1.01 12.84 18.04
N VAL A 122 0.02 12.81 17.14
CA VAL A 122 -0.36 11.57 16.47
C VAL A 122 0.57 11.38 15.27
N ASP A 123 1.45 10.38 15.35
CA ASP A 123 2.51 10.12 14.37
C ASP A 123 2.57 8.65 13.89
N TYR A 124 1.53 7.86 14.20
CA TYR A 124 1.45 6.41 14.02
C TYR A 124 2.42 5.59 14.88
N ARG A 125 3.04 6.18 15.92
CA ARG A 125 3.93 5.47 16.83
C ARG A 125 3.37 5.50 18.24
N ASN A 126 2.99 4.31 18.73
CA ASN A 126 2.44 4.16 20.07
C ASN A 126 1.20 5.03 20.39
N ASP A 127 0.57 5.67 19.39
CA ASP A 127 -0.57 6.57 19.59
C ASP A 127 -1.67 5.96 20.47
N SER A 128 -1.98 4.67 20.29
CA SER A 128 -3.00 3.98 21.10
C SER A 128 -2.72 4.03 22.60
N ARG A 129 -1.45 3.93 23.00
CA ARG A 129 -1.03 4.02 24.40
C ARG A 129 -1.04 5.46 24.89
N GLU A 130 -0.56 6.38 24.06
CA GLU A 130 -0.51 7.81 24.38
C GLU A 130 -1.91 8.41 24.52
N ALA A 131 -2.86 7.95 23.70
CA ALA A 131 -4.27 8.25 23.79
C ALA A 131 -4.87 7.81 25.13
N GLN A 132 -4.56 6.58 25.55
CA GLN A 132 -5.01 6.03 26.85
C GLN A 132 -4.41 6.78 28.04
N LEU A 133 -3.18 7.26 27.91
CA LEU A 133 -2.51 8.08 28.92
C LEU A 133 -2.99 9.54 28.92
N GLY A 134 -3.80 9.94 27.94
CA GLY A 134 -4.35 11.29 27.83
C GLY A 134 -3.32 12.35 27.45
N ILE A 135 -2.18 11.96 26.87
CA ILE A 135 -1.09 12.89 26.55
C ILE A 135 -1.08 13.33 25.09
N LEU A 136 -1.94 12.76 24.23
CA LEU A 136 -2.09 13.19 22.85
C LEU A 136 -2.81 14.53 22.74
N ARG A 137 -2.24 15.42 21.92
CA ARG A 137 -2.85 16.68 21.51
C ARG A 137 -4.07 16.46 20.62
N ALA A 138 -4.96 17.46 20.59
CA ALA A 138 -6.06 17.48 19.64
C ALA A 138 -5.50 17.56 18.20
N PRO A 139 -5.94 16.69 17.27
CA PRO A 139 -5.46 16.68 15.89
C PRO A 139 -5.79 17.98 15.13
N GLY A 140 -6.92 18.62 15.44
CA GLY A 140 -7.27 19.91 14.85
C GLY A 140 -7.66 19.84 13.37
N GLY A 141 -8.09 18.66 12.90
CA GLY A 141 -8.65 18.46 11.56
C GLY A 141 -7.66 18.45 10.39
N LEU A 142 -6.38 18.74 10.62
CA LEU A 142 -5.33 18.77 9.59
C LEU A 142 -4.15 17.86 9.97
N ALA A 143 -3.48 17.30 8.96
CA ALA A 143 -2.28 16.50 9.13
C ALA A 143 -1.22 16.83 8.07
N GLU A 144 0.05 16.76 8.47
CA GLU A 144 1.19 16.77 7.57
C GLU A 144 1.46 15.35 7.08
N VAL A 145 1.78 15.21 5.79
CA VAL A 145 2.17 13.95 5.19
C VAL A 145 3.41 14.17 4.34
N ALA A 146 4.39 13.28 4.47
CA ALA A 146 5.62 13.30 3.68
C ALA A 146 5.92 11.92 3.11
N TYR A 147 6.17 11.87 1.81
CA TYR A 147 6.68 10.72 1.09
C TYR A 147 8.13 10.96 0.72
N GLN A 148 9.01 10.08 1.18
CA GLN A 148 10.43 10.13 0.88
C GLN A 148 11.04 8.73 0.85
N MET A 149 12.13 8.57 0.11
CA MET A 149 12.93 7.34 0.20
C MET A 149 13.56 7.24 1.60
N GLY A 150 13.86 6.01 2.02
CA GLY A 150 14.55 5.75 3.28
C GLY A 150 15.85 6.56 3.45
N PRO A 151 16.31 6.74 4.69
CA PRO A 151 17.37 7.69 5.04
C PRO A 151 18.75 7.33 4.46
N GLU A 152 18.93 6.08 4.03
CA GLU A 152 20.17 5.58 3.46
C GLU A 152 20.26 5.88 1.96
N ASP A 153 21.47 6.15 1.48
CA ASP A 153 21.74 6.27 0.05
C ASP A 153 21.41 4.95 -0.66
N GLY A 154 20.74 5.03 -1.80
CA GLY A 154 20.27 3.85 -2.53
C GLY A 154 19.11 3.09 -1.88
N SER A 155 18.50 3.58 -0.78
CA SER A 155 17.30 2.96 -0.21
C SER A 155 16.19 2.82 -1.25
N GLU A 156 15.64 1.62 -1.39
CA GLU A 156 14.49 1.30 -2.25
C GLU A 156 13.15 1.32 -1.49
N ILE A 157 13.18 1.61 -0.19
CA ILE A 157 11.98 1.66 0.65
C ILE A 157 11.39 3.08 0.61
N LEU A 158 10.13 3.18 0.23
CA LEU A 158 9.34 4.42 0.33
C LEU A 158 8.76 4.54 1.74
N TRP A 159 9.08 5.63 2.43
CA TRP A 159 8.56 5.97 3.74
C TRP A 159 7.43 6.98 3.60
N ARG A 160 6.38 6.81 4.39
CA ARG A 160 5.31 7.78 4.57
C ARG A 160 5.34 8.28 6.01
N GLY A 161 5.76 9.53 6.19
CA GLY A 161 5.57 10.27 7.44
C GLY A 161 4.14 10.81 7.54
N PHE A 162 3.61 10.85 8.75
CA PHE A 162 2.31 11.40 9.06
C PHE A 162 2.37 12.06 10.42
N LYS A 163 1.77 13.24 10.56
CA LYS A 163 1.79 14.01 11.80
C LYS A 163 0.54 14.84 11.97
N THR A 164 -0.03 14.86 13.16
CA THR A 164 -1.08 15.83 13.54
C THR A 164 -1.02 16.16 15.05
N PRO A 165 -1.25 17.42 15.46
CA PRO A 165 -1.56 18.60 14.65
C PRO A 165 -0.39 19.07 13.77
N ILE A 166 -0.69 19.94 12.80
CA ILE A 166 0.30 20.50 11.87
C ILE A 166 1.23 21.51 12.58
N GLY A 167 2.46 21.65 12.09
CA GLY A 167 3.49 22.54 12.63
C GLY A 167 4.05 22.09 13.98
N GLY A 168 4.83 22.95 14.64
CA GLY A 168 5.50 22.65 15.91
C GLY A 168 6.78 21.82 15.76
N GLU A 169 7.36 21.40 16.89
CA GLU A 169 8.57 20.56 16.89
C GLU A 169 8.33 19.28 16.07
N SER A 170 9.32 18.82 15.31
CA SER A 170 9.24 17.65 14.42
C SER A 170 8.28 17.77 13.23
N SER A 171 8.01 18.99 12.74
CA SER A 171 7.31 19.17 11.47
C SER A 171 8.00 18.40 10.33
N LEU A 172 7.20 17.79 9.46
CA LEU A 172 7.68 17.09 8.27
C LEU A 172 8.16 18.06 7.17
N PHE A 173 8.00 19.37 7.39
CA PHE A 173 8.40 20.41 6.45
C PHE A 173 9.81 21.00 6.71
N GLU A 174 10.42 20.71 7.86
CA GLU A 174 11.76 21.17 8.25
C GLU A 174 12.91 20.30 7.69
#